data_AF-A0A8T7DXV1-F1
#
_entry.id   AF-A0A8T7DXV1-F1
#
_cell.length_a   1.000
_cell.length_b   1.000
_cell.length_c   1.000
_cell.angle_alpha   90.00
_cell.angle_beta   90.00
_cell.angle_gamma   90.00
#
_symmetry.space_group_name_H-M   'P 1'
#
loop_
_entity.id
_entity.type
_entity.pdbx_description
1 polymer ?
#
loop_
_entity_poly.entity_id
_entity_poly.type
_entity_poly.pdbx_seq_one_letter_code
_entity_poly.pdbx_strand_id
1 'polypeptide(L)' 'MHRQDLLNLLQRHRTRFMDEAGYIRRAIAFVEEHEDIFYRELWPAHVTGSAWVVSPDRESVLMLHHRKLDQWFQP' A
#
# COMPACT_ATOMS: atom_id res chain seq x y z
N MET A 1 10.19 -5.25 -6.48
CA MET A 1 8.86 -5.37 -7.12
C MET A 1 8.96 -4.69 -8.47
N HIS A 2 8.47 -5.31 -9.55
CA HIS A 2 8.44 -4.69 -10.87
C HIS A 2 7.13 -3.94 -11.08
N ARG A 3 7.13 -2.82 -11.83
CA ARG A 3 5.93 -2.01 -12.08
C ARG A 3 4.80 -2.81 -12.72
N GLN A 4 5.13 -3.67 -13.68
CA GLN A 4 4.16 -4.55 -14.32
C GLN A 4 3.53 -5.56 -13.34
N ASP A 5 4.31 -6.07 -12.39
CA ASP A 5 3.79 -6.97 -11.36
C ASP A 5 2.78 -6.25 -10.46
N LEU A 6 3.10 -5.01 -10.07
CA LEU A 6 2.18 -4.17 -9.29
C LEU A 6 0.89 -3.90 -10.05
N LEU A 7 0.95 -3.52 -11.33
CA LEU A 7 -0.24 -3.32 -12.15
C LEU A 7 -1.10 -4.58 -12.23
N ASN A 8 -0.47 -5.73 -12.47
CA ASN A 8 -1.18 -7.02 -12.51
C ASN A 8 -1.86 -7.35 -11.17
N LEU A 9 -1.21 -7.05 -10.04
CA LEU A 9 -1.79 -7.22 -8.70
C LEU A 9 -2.98 -6.28 -8.48
N LEU A 10 -2.83 -4.98 -8.81
CA LEU A 10 -3.91 -3.98 -8.66
C LEU A 10 -5.12 -4.32 -9.54
N GLN A 11 -4.90 -4.75 -10.79
CA GLN A 11 -5.97 -5.13 -11.71
C GLN A 11 -6.73 -6.39 -11.26
N ARG A 12 -6.07 -7.29 -10.52
CA ARG A 12 -6.69 -8.51 -9.95
C ARG A 12 -7.32 -8.27 -8.59
N HIS A 13 -6.90 -7.23 -7.87
CA HIS A 13 -7.45 -6.90 -6.56
C HIS A 13 -8.96 -6.61 -6.67
N ARG A 14 -9.72 -7.12 -5.70
CA ARG A 14 -11.17 -6.96 -5.64
C ARG A 14 -11.54 -6.55 -4.23
N THR A 15 -12.40 -5.56 -4.13
CA THR A 15 -12.89 -5.05 -2.86
C THR A 15 -14.40 -4.89 -2.93
N ARG A 16 -15.05 -5.07 -1.77
CA ARG A 16 -16.47 -4.76 -1.56
C ARG A 16 -16.70 -3.32 -1.10
N PHE A 17 -15.63 -2.57 -0.82
CA PHE A 17 -15.70 -1.22 -0.28
C PHE A 17 -15.62 -0.20 -1.42
N MET A 18 -16.65 0.64 -1.57
CA MET A 18 -16.74 1.59 -2.68
C MET A 18 -15.59 2.61 -2.70
N ASP A 19 -15.15 3.08 -1.52
CA ASP A 19 -14.04 4.02 -1.41
C ASP A 19 -12.73 3.39 -1.90
N GLU A 20 -12.46 2.16 -1.47
CA GLU A 20 -11.28 1.41 -1.91
C GLU A 20 -11.31 1.13 -3.42
N ALA A 21 -12.47 0.83 -4.00
CA ALA A 21 -12.60 0.68 -5.46
C ALA A 21 -12.24 1.99 -6.19
N GLY A 22 -12.60 3.15 -5.63
CA GLY A 22 -12.11 4.45 -6.09
C GLY A 22 -10.59 4.59 -5.99
N TYR A 23 -9.99 4.10 -4.91
CA TYR A 23 -8.55 4.19 -4.66
C TYR A 23 -7.75 3.31 -5.62
N ILE A 24 -8.21 2.07 -5.86
CA ILE A 24 -7.59 1.14 -6.81
C ILE A 24 -7.56 1.75 -8.21
N ARG A 25 -8.68 2.36 -8.67
CA ARG A 25 -8.73 3.00 -9.99
C ARG A 25 -7.72 4.14 -10.13
N ARG A 26 -7.60 5.00 -9.11
CA ARG A 26 -6.60 6.09 -9.11
C ARG A 26 -5.18 5.55 -9.05
N ALA A 27 -4.92 4.50 -8.25
CA ALA A 27 -3.62 3.87 -8.16
C ALA A 27 -3.19 3.25 -9.51
N ILE A 28 -4.09 2.55 -10.21
CA ILE A 28 -3.81 2.00 -11.55
C ILE A 28 -3.45 3.12 -12.52
N ALA A 29 -4.28 4.17 -12.61
CA ALA A 29 -4.02 5.29 -13.51
C ALA A 29 -2.67 5.97 -13.22
N PHE A 30 -2.35 6.21 -11.94
CA PHE A 30 -1.09 6.82 -11.54
C PHE A 30 0.12 5.93 -11.86
N VAL A 31 0.01 4.62 -11.60
CA VAL A 31 1.08 3.68 -11.94
C VAL A 31 1.24 3.56 -13.45
N GLU A 32 0.18 3.64 -14.24
CA GLU A 32 0.22 3.64 -15.71
C GLU A 32 0.91 4.89 -16.28
N GLU A 33 0.72 6.05 -15.67
CA GLU A 33 1.28 7.33 -16.12
C GLU A 33 2.77 7.52 -15.77
N HIS A 34 3.24 6.88 -14.70
CA HIS A 34 4.59 7.11 -14.16
C HIS A 34 5.41 5.81 -14.14
N GLU A 35 6.60 5.81 -14.75
CA GLU A 35 7.49 4.64 -14.77
C GLU A 35 8.32 4.50 -13.49
N ASP A 36 8.64 5.63 -12.86
CA ASP A 36 9.52 5.81 -11.70
C ASP A 36 8.79 5.75 -10.36
N ILE A 37 7.62 5.11 -10.31
CA ILE A 37 6.69 5.14 -9.15
C ILE A 37 7.23 4.59 -7.84
N PHE A 38 8.39 3.94 -7.81
CA PHE A 38 9.02 3.43 -6.60
C PHE A 38 10.04 4.40 -6.01
N TYR A 39 10.37 5.49 -6.72
CA TYR A 39 11.34 6.47 -6.26
C TYR A 39 10.63 7.58 -5.51
N ARG A 40 11.11 7.90 -4.31
CA ARG A 40 10.53 8.95 -3.44
C ARG A 40 10.64 10.35 -4.04
N GLU A 41 11.54 10.51 -5.01
CA GLU A 41 11.78 11.73 -5.78
C GLU A 41 10.61 12.07 -6.71
N LEU A 42 9.77 11.08 -7.07
CA LEU A 42 8.57 11.31 -7.86
C LEU A 42 7.55 12.15 -7.06
N TRP A 43 7.24 13.33 -7.58
CA TRP A 43 6.26 14.26 -7.03
C TRP A 43 4.98 14.24 -7.87
N PRO A 44 3.77 14.24 -7.27
CA PRO A 44 3.49 14.41 -5.84
C PRO A 44 3.42 13.11 -5.02
N ALA A 45 3.56 11.94 -5.64
CA ALA A 45 3.35 10.67 -4.96
C ALA A 45 4.26 9.55 -5.49
N HIS A 46 4.53 8.57 -4.64
CA HIS A 46 5.21 7.32 -4.98
C HIS A 46 4.54 6.16 -4.23
N VAL A 47 4.80 4.94 -4.69
CA VAL A 47 4.29 3.71 -4.09
C VAL A 47 5.02 3.43 -2.78
N THR A 48 4.24 3.18 -1.74
CA THR A 48 4.74 2.73 -0.44
C THR A 48 4.21 1.34 -0.11
N GLY A 49 4.87 0.66 0.82
CA GLY A 49 4.46 -0.64 1.34
C GLY A 49 4.32 -0.56 2.85
N SER A 50 3.43 -1.38 3.39
CA SER A 50 3.24 -1.59 4.83
C SER A 50 2.89 -3.04 5.08
N ALA A 51 3.00 -3.51 6.32
CA ALA A 51 2.77 -4.91 6.65
C ALA A 51 1.87 -5.11 7.87
N TRP A 52 0.97 -6.10 7.77
CA TRP A 52 0.37 -6.75 8.93
C TRP A 52 1.18 -8.00 9.27
N VAL A 53 2.11 -7.86 10.20
CA VAL A 53 2.87 -9.01 10.72
C VAL A 53 2.03 -9.66 11.81
N VAL A 54 1.55 -10.88 11.55
CA VAL A 54 0.68 -11.65 12.44
C VAL A 54 1.45 -12.76 13.14
N SER A 55 1.05 -13.12 14.36
CA SER A 55 1.48 -14.37 15.00
C SER A 55 1.01 -15.59 14.19
N PRO A 56 1.65 -16.77 14.33
CA PRO A 56 1.25 -17.97 13.60
C PRO A 56 -0.21 -18.39 13.82
N ASP A 57 -0.73 -18.18 15.02
CA ASP A 57 -2.14 -18.42 15.40
C ASP A 57 -3.12 -17.32 14.92
N ARG A 58 -2.58 -16.18 14.43
CA ARG A 58 -3.32 -14.99 13.98
C ARG A 58 -4.12 -14.29 15.09
N GLU A 59 -3.77 -14.51 16.34
CA GLU A 59 -4.43 -13.84 17.48
C GLU A 59 -3.76 -12.51 17.86
N SER A 60 -2.53 -12.26 17.37
CA SER A 60 -1.78 -11.03 17.65
C SER A 60 -1.16 -10.44 16.39
N VAL A 61 -1.01 -9.10 16.42
CA VAL A 61 -0.35 -8.31 15.38
C VAL A 61 0.82 -7.54 15.97
N LEU A 62 1.95 -7.51 15.27
CA LEU A 62 3.05 -6.61 15.60
C LEU A 62 2.67 -5.18 15.19
N MET A 63 2.83 -4.25 16.11
CA MET A 63 2.66 -2.82 15.86
C MET A 63 3.88 -2.05 16.38
N LEU A 64 4.17 -0.91 15.77
CA LEU A 64 5.20 0.02 16.21
C LEU A 64 4.58 1.14 17.04
N HIS A 65 5.10 1.36 18.24
CA HIS A 65 4.72 2.50 19.07
C HIS A 65 5.46 3.76 18.60
N HIS A 66 4.71 4.72 18.07
CA HIS A 66 5.24 5.96 17.55
C HIS A 66 5.44 6.98 18.66
N ARG A 67 6.69 7.11 19.13
CA ARG A 67 7.08 7.92 20.29
C ARG A 67 6.45 9.32 20.37
N LYS A 68 6.40 10.06 19.26
CA LYS A 68 5.90 11.45 19.24
C LYS A 68 4.36 11.53 19.29
N LEU A 69 3.68 10.52 18.74
CA LEU A 69 2.22 10.51 18.64
C LEU A 69 1.59 9.69 19.78
N ASP A 70 2.39 8.92 20.50
CA ASP A 70 1.96 8.00 21.54
C ASP A 70 0.85 7.04 21.07
N GLN A 71 1.00 6.53 19.84
CA GLN A 71 0.03 5.69 19.15
C GLN A 71 0.71 4.50 18.46
N TRP A 72 -0.05 3.45 18.21
CA TRP A 72 0.42 2.23 17.55
C TRP A 72 0.08 2.23 16.06
N PHE A 73 1.07 1.93 15.22
CA PHE A 73 0.91 1.85 13.76
C PHE A 73 1.45 0.53 13.20
N GLN A 74 0.97 0.15 12.02
CA GLN A 74 1.60 -0.93 11.25
C GLN A 74 3.04 -0.54 10.85
N PRO A 75 3.98 -1.50 10.81
CA PRO A 75 5.31 -1.32 10.23
C PRO A 75 5.30 -0.88 8.76
#